data_AF-A0A415SCX6-F1
#
_entry.id   AF-A0A415SCX6-F1
#
_cell.length_a   1.000
_cell.length_b   1.000
_cell.length_c   1.000
_cell.angle_alpha   90.00
_cell.angle_beta   90.00
_cell.angle_gamma   90.00
#
_symmetry.space_group_name_H-M   'P 1'
#
loop_
_entity.id
_entity.type
_entity.pdbx_description
1 polymer ?
#
loop_
_entity_poly.entity_id
_entity_poly.type
_entity_poly.pdbx_seq_one_letter_code
_entity_poly.pdbx_strand_id
1 'polypeptide(L)'
;MDKGKVFERLMLLARKKRLQVQFLPLQASYGILCNDRIGIANNMSIEQINHTLAHELAHAYLHYDKGVDQHIIICHFQKNK
;
A
#
# COMPACT_ATOMS: atom_id res chain seq x y z
N MET A 1 15.88 -3.88 -13.34
CA MET A 1 14.86 -4.83 -12.86
C MET A 1 13.57 -4.55 -13.61
N ASP A 2 12.88 -5.57 -14.10
CA ASP A 2 11.63 -5.42 -14.84
C ASP A 2 10.51 -4.92 -13.91
N LYS A 3 10.00 -3.70 -14.17
CA LYS A 3 9.02 -3.03 -13.28
C LYS A 3 7.69 -3.79 -13.22
N GLY A 4 7.30 -4.49 -14.29
CA GLY A 4 6.10 -5.34 -14.32
C GLY A 4 6.26 -6.58 -13.44
N LYS A 5 7.41 -7.25 -13.53
CA LYS A 5 7.71 -8.41 -12.65
C LYS A 5 7.75 -8.05 -11.17
N VAL A 6 8.17 -6.82 -10.85
CA VAL A 6 8.12 -6.31 -9.47
C VAL A 6 6.68 -6.16 -9.01
N PHE A 7 5.83 -5.52 -9.83
CA PHE A 7 4.41 -5.37 -9.54
C PHE A 7 3.72 -6.72 -9.32
N GLU A 8 3.96 -7.70 -10.19
CA GLU A 8 3.41 -9.06 -10.06
C GLU A 8 3.80 -9.71 -8.73
N ARG A 9 5.06 -9.57 -8.30
CA ARG A 9 5.54 -10.10 -7.02
C ARG A 9 4.86 -9.41 -5.83
N LEU A 10 4.69 -8.09 -5.89
CA LEU A 10 3.98 -7.34 -4.84
C LEU A 10 2.50 -7.75 -4.76
N MET A 11 1.82 -7.91 -5.90
CA MET A 11 0.45 -8.40 -5.96
C MET A 11 0.32 -9.83 -5.41
N LEU A 12 1.29 -10.70 -5.69
CA LEU A 12 1.34 -12.05 -5.12
C LEU A 12 1.48 -12.01 -3.59
N LEU A 13 2.34 -11.12 -3.06
CA LEU A 13 2.50 -10.94 -1.61
C LEU A 13 1.21 -10.41 -0.95
N ALA A 14 0.53 -9.45 -1.57
CA ALA A 14 -0.76 -8.94 -1.09
C ALA A 14 -1.80 -10.06 -1.00
N ARG A 15 -1.94 -10.86 -2.07
CA ARG A 15 -2.85 -12.01 -2.13
C ARG A 15 -2.56 -13.05 -1.05
N LYS A 16 -1.28 -13.38 -0.82
CA LYS A 16 -0.87 -14.33 0.23
C LYS A 16 -1.29 -13.87 1.63
N LYS A 17 -1.43 -12.55 1.84
CA LYS A 17 -1.89 -11.95 3.09
C LYS A 17 -3.38 -11.60 3.09
N ARG A 18 -4.13 -12.00 2.06
CA ARG A 18 -5.56 -11.67 1.89
C ARG A 18 -5.80 -10.15 1.87
N LEU A 19 -4.82 -9.38 1.40
CA LEU A 19 -4.95 -7.94 1.20
C LEU A 19 -5.48 -7.67 -0.21
N GLN A 20 -6.50 -6.82 -0.31
CA GLN A 20 -7.14 -6.42 -1.56
C GLN A 20 -6.54 -5.11 -2.04
N VAL A 21 -5.84 -5.14 -3.19
CA VAL A 21 -5.26 -3.93 -3.80
C VAL A 21 -6.26 -3.33 -4.78
N GLN A 22 -6.56 -2.05 -4.64
CA GLN A 22 -7.50 -1.31 -5.48
C GLN A 22 -6.89 0.00 -5.98
N PHE A 23 -7.08 0.32 -7.25
CA PHE A 23 -6.74 1.63 -7.80
C PHE A 23 -7.91 2.59 -7.57
N LEU A 24 -7.63 3.73 -6.93
CA LEU A 24 -8.62 4.72 -6.52
C LEU A 24 -8.20 6.13 -6.98
N PRO A 25 -9.14 7.04 -7.26
CA PRO A 25 -8.85 8.44 -7.58
C PRO A 25 -8.50 9.23 -6.30
N LEU A 26 -7.41 8.84 -5.64
CA LEU A 26 -6.95 9.50 -4.43
C LEU A 26 -6.39 10.89 -4.78
N GLN A 27 -6.81 11.91 -4.03
CA GLN A 27 -6.35 13.30 -4.25
C GLN A 27 -5.36 13.79 -3.19
N ALA A 28 -5.37 13.19 -1.99
CA ALA A 28 -4.57 13.65 -0.86
C ALA A 28 -3.39 12.73 -0.49
N SER A 29 -3.37 11.50 -1.01
CA SER A 29 -2.30 10.51 -0.77
C SER A 29 -2.09 9.62 -1.98
N TYR A 30 -0.91 9.02 -2.07
CA TYR A 30 -0.60 8.05 -3.13
C TYR A 30 -0.98 6.61 -2.77
N GLY A 31 -1.09 6.32 -1.47
CA GLY A 31 -1.45 5.03 -0.91
C GLY A 31 -2.29 5.18 0.36
N ILE A 32 -3.10 4.17 0.66
CA ILE A 32 -3.81 4.04 1.93
C ILE A 32 -4.01 2.57 2.26
N LEU A 33 -3.69 2.16 3.49
CA LEU A 33 -4.10 0.88 4.05
C LEU A 33 -5.29 1.10 4.99
N CYS A 34 -6.37 0.36 4.78
CA CYS A 34 -7.54 0.37 5.65
C CYS A 34 -8.09 -1.05 5.76
N ASN A 35 -8.06 -1.63 6.97
CA ASN A 35 -8.40 -3.03 7.22
C ASN A 35 -7.56 -3.98 6.34
N ASP A 36 -8.24 -4.75 5.48
CA ASP A 36 -7.65 -5.69 4.53
C ASP A 36 -7.45 -5.09 3.14
N ARG A 37 -7.57 -3.76 2.98
CA ARG A 37 -7.56 -3.09 1.68
C ARG A 37 -6.40 -2.12 1.55
N ILE A 38 -5.70 -2.21 0.44
CA ILE A 38 -4.67 -1.25 0.02
C ILE A 38 -5.22 -0.46 -1.17
N GLY A 39 -5.48 0.82 -0.96
CA GLY A 39 -5.77 1.77 -2.02
C GLY A 39 -4.48 2.34 -2.61
N ILE A 40 -4.40 2.43 -3.93
CA ILE A 40 -3.28 3.01 -4.69
C ILE A 40 -3.84 4.09 -5.63
N ALA A 41 -3.23 5.27 -5.66
CA ALA A 41 -3.65 6.33 -6.58
C ALA A 41 -3.51 5.88 -8.06
N ASN A 42 -4.50 6.21 -8.89
CA ASN A 42 -4.56 5.77 -10.29
C ASN A 42 -3.81 6.70 -11.27
N ASN A 43 -3.24 7.82 -10.81
CA ASN A 43 -2.50 8.79 -11.63
C ASN A 43 -0.97 8.65 -11.51
N MET A 44 -0.48 7.43 -11.30
CA MET A 44 0.92 7.17 -10.99
C MET A 44 1.62 6.32 -12.07
N SER A 45 2.93 6.53 -12.23
CA SER A 45 3.78 5.63 -13.02
C SER A 45 3.92 4.26 -12.32
N ILE A 46 4.26 3.21 -13.08
CA ILE A 46 4.50 1.87 -12.52
C ILE A 46 5.58 1.84 -11.43
N GLU A 47 6.55 2.75 -11.49
CA GLU A 47 7.60 2.87 -10.48
C GLU A 47 7.05 3.42 -9.16
N GLN A 48 6.24 4.47 -9.23
CA GLN A 48 5.54 5.02 -8.07
C GLN A 48 4.55 4.02 -7.49
N ILE A 49 3.81 3.29 -8.34
CA ILE A 49 2.92 2.20 -7.92
C ILE A 49 3.70 1.14 -7.14
N ASN A 50 4.81 0.66 -7.67
CA ASN A 50 5.63 -0.35 -7.00
C ASN A 50 6.17 0.14 -5.65
N HIS A 51 6.68 1.38 -5.61
CA HIS A 51 7.17 1.98 -4.38
C HIS A 51 6.07 2.08 -3.33
N THR A 52 4.92 2.66 -3.69
CA THR A 52 3.79 2.86 -2.78
C THR A 52 3.20 1.53 -2.32
N LEU A 53 2.99 0.57 -3.22
CA LEU A 53 2.47 -0.74 -2.85
C LEU A 53 3.43 -1.49 -1.91
N ALA A 54 4.74 -1.42 -2.15
CA ALA A 54 5.72 -2.00 -1.25
C ALA A 54 5.69 -1.33 0.14
N HIS A 55 5.53 -0.01 0.18
CA HIS A 55 5.38 0.75 1.43
C HIS A 55 4.15 0.31 2.22
N GLU A 56 2.96 0.29 1.59
CA GLU A 56 1.71 -0.12 2.27
C GLU A 56 1.73 -1.60 2.67
N LEU A 57 2.35 -2.48 1.87
CA LEU A 57 2.56 -3.87 2.25
C LEU A 57 3.47 -3.99 3.47
N ALA A 58 4.59 -3.27 3.52
CA ALA A 58 5.46 -3.27 4.69
C ALA A 58 4.71 -2.79 5.94
N HIS A 59 3.89 -1.75 5.81
CA HIS A 59 2.99 -1.31 6.89
C HIS A 59 2.04 -2.42 7.33
N ALA A 60 1.35 -3.08 6.40
CA ALA A 60 0.43 -4.17 6.73
C ALA A 60 1.13 -5.32 7.47
N TYR A 61 2.35 -5.69 7.07
CA TYR A 61 3.13 -6.75 7.74
C TYR A 61 3.59 -6.38 9.14
N LEU A 62 4.06 -5.14 9.34
CA LEU A 62 4.55 -4.67 10.64
C LEU A 62 3.42 -4.42 11.65
N HIS A 63 2.22 -4.06 11.18
CA HIS A 63 1.09 -3.74 12.06
C HIS A 63 0.21 -4.95 12.40
N TYR A 64 0.24 -6.04 11.62
CA TYR A 64 -0.51 -7.26 11.94
C TYR A 64 -0.02 -7.94 13.24
N ASP A 65 1.25 -7.71 13.61
CA ASP A 65 1.89 -8.40 14.74
C ASP A 65 1.68 -7.68 16.09
N LYS A 66 1.08 -6.49 16.11
CA LYS A 66 0.98 -5.66 17.33
C LYS A 66 -0.41 -5.47 17.92
N GLY A 67 -1.48 -5.98 17.30
CA GLY A 67 -2.83 -5.94 17.88
C GLY A 67 -3.37 -4.53 18.21
N VAL A 68 -2.79 -3.47 17.64
CA VAL A 68 -3.21 -2.08 17.92
C VAL A 68 -4.17 -1.61 16.82
N ASP A 69 -5.35 -1.15 17.24
CA ASP A 69 -6.42 -0.65 16.38
C ASP A 69 -5.94 0.36 15.33
N GLN A 70 -6.32 0.10 14.08
CA GLN A 70 -5.81 0.70 12.85
C GLN A 70 -6.26 2.16 12.57
N HIS A 71 -6.77 2.90 13.56
CA HIS A 71 -7.46 4.17 13.26
C HIS A 71 -6.57 5.43 13.22
N ILE A 72 -5.29 5.38 13.64
CA ILE A 72 -4.56 6.63 13.97
C ILE A 72 -3.21 6.83 13.24
N ILE A 73 -2.55 5.80 12.71
CA ILE A 73 -1.12 5.96 12.36
C ILE A 73 -0.87 6.40 10.90
N ILE A 74 -1.80 6.18 9.96
CA ILE A 74 -1.49 6.36 8.52
C ILE A 74 -1.74 7.80 8.02
N CYS A 75 -2.52 8.62 8.74
CA CYS A 75 -2.77 10.01 8.34
C CYS A 75 -1.61 10.98 8.67
N HIS A 76 -0.65 10.61 9.53
CA HIS A 76 0.40 11.53 9.99
C HIS A 76 1.74 11.41 9.27
N PHE A 77 2.05 10.27 8.63
CA PHE A 77 3.40 10.07 8.07
C PHE A 77 3.58 10.62 6.64
N GLN A 78 2.50 10.91 5.91
CA GLN A 78 2.56 11.48 4.55
C GLN A 78 2.58 13.02 4.50
N LYS A 79 2.61 13.71 5.65
CA LYS A 79 2.70 15.19 5.71
C LYS A 79 4.12 15.76 5.78
N ASN A 80 5.16 14.92 5.81
CA ASN A 80 6.57 15.37 5.94
C ASN A 80 7.45 14.93 4.76
N LYS A 81 7.05 15.31 3.54
CA LYS A 81 7.97 15.47 2.41
C LYS A 81 7.63 16.75 1.65
#